data_AF-A0A4U8T1A1-F1
#
_entry.id   AF-A0A4U8T1A1-F1
#
_cell.length_a   1.000
_cell.length_b   1.000
_cell.length_c   1.000
_cell.angle_alpha   90.00
_cell.angle_beta   90.00
_cell.angle_gamma   90.00
#
_symmetry.space_group_name_H-M   'P 1'
#
loop_
_entity.id
_entity.type
_entity.pdbx_description
1 polymer ?
#
loop_
_entity_poly.entity_id
_entity_poly.type
_entity_poly.pdbx_seq_one_letter_code
_entity_poly.pdbx_strand_id
1 'polypeptide(L)'
;MKEIQPIDKRFSINLSTQTKPSRQTEQQHRLALATKEQKESTPIDSLTSTAMLHPILEDDEIKCPHNGVVKLKSNKGKPFTSKGIPLVLESDLLHSSIIGCTNNIAGVPTPCASIQ
;
A
#
# COMPACT_ATOMS: atom_id res chain seq x y z
N MET A 1 -23.44 23.81 -4.21
CA MET A 1 -22.27 23.05 -4.70
C MET A 1 -22.78 22.17 -5.83
N LYS A 2 -22.12 22.09 -6.99
CA LYS A 2 -22.60 21.29 -8.13
C LYS A 2 -21.77 20.01 -8.17
N GLU A 3 -22.44 18.89 -7.98
CA GLU A 3 -21.83 17.55 -7.98
C GLU A 3 -21.52 17.16 -9.43
N ILE A 4 -20.25 16.95 -9.75
CA ILE A 4 -19.82 16.46 -11.05
C ILE A 4 -19.87 14.94 -10.94
N GLN A 5 -20.84 14.33 -11.63
CA GLN A 5 -20.97 12.88 -11.65
C GLN A 5 -19.79 12.28 -12.43
N PRO A 6 -19.07 11.29 -11.88
CA PRO A 6 -17.97 10.66 -12.59
C PRO A 6 -18.48 9.93 -13.83
N ILE A 7 -17.84 10.21 -14.96
CA ILE A 7 -18.17 9.61 -16.27
C ILE A 7 -17.83 8.12 -16.29
N ASP A 8 -16.85 7.69 -15.48
CA ASP A 8 -16.52 6.28 -15.31
C ASP A 8 -17.08 5.76 -13.97
N LYS A 9 -18.04 4.83 -14.05
CA LYS A 9 -18.68 4.20 -12.89
C LYS A 9 -17.84 3.08 -12.27
N ARG A 10 -16.70 2.71 -12.89
CA ARG A 10 -15.84 1.62 -12.42
C ARG A 10 -15.00 2.01 -11.19
N PHE A 11 -14.73 3.30 -11.01
CA PHE A 11 -14.11 3.83 -9.79
C PHE A 11 -14.86 5.08 -9.34
N SER A 12 -15.72 4.92 -8.34
CA SER A 12 -16.48 6.00 -7.71
C SER A 12 -15.64 6.82 -6.74
N ILE A 13 -14.63 7.52 -7.24
CA ILE A 13 -13.92 8.53 -6.44
C ILE A 13 -14.60 9.88 -6.69
N ASN A 14 -15.44 10.32 -5.76
CA ASN A 14 -16.03 11.65 -5.82
C ASN A 14 -14.98 12.69 -5.45
N LEU A 15 -14.31 13.25 -6.46
CA LEU A 15 -13.37 14.36 -6.26
C LEU A 15 -14.14 15.69 -6.25
N SER A 16 -14.51 16.19 -5.07
CA SER A 16 -15.11 17.53 -4.93
C SER A 16 -14.03 18.60 -4.86
N THR A 17 -14.08 19.62 -5.73
CA THR A 17 -13.22 20.81 -5.62
C THR A 17 -13.92 21.91 -4.82
N GLN A 18 -13.18 22.59 -3.93
CA GLN A 18 -13.72 23.70 -3.13
C GLN A 18 -14.03 24.95 -3.96
N THR A 19 -13.43 25.07 -5.14
CA THR A 19 -13.59 26.20 -6.07
C THR A 19 -14.15 25.74 -7.40
N LYS A 20 -14.94 26.61 -8.04
CA LYS A 20 -15.44 26.37 -9.40
C LYS A 20 -14.25 26.44 -10.38
N PRO A 21 -14.10 25.48 -11.30
CA PRO A 21 -13.09 25.57 -12.33
C PRO A 21 -13.33 26.80 -13.22
N SER A 22 -12.25 27.39 -13.73
CA SER A 22 -12.35 28.44 -14.74
C SER A 22 -12.93 27.87 -16.03
N ARG A 23 -13.64 28.69 -16.82
CA ARG A 23 -14.19 28.29 -18.13
C ARG A 23 -13.12 27.70 -19.06
N GLN A 24 -11.88 28.23 -18.96
CA GLN A 24 -10.74 27.73 -19.73
C GLN A 24 -10.36 26.30 -19.33
N THR A 25 -10.29 26.02 -18.02
CA THR A 25 -9.98 24.69 -17.48
C THR A 25 -11.05 23.67 -17.88
N GLU A 26 -12.33 24.09 -17.86
CA GLU A 26 -13.45 23.23 -18.27
C GLU A 26 -13.43 22.90 -19.77
N GLN A 27 -13.07 23.87 -20.63
CA GLN A 27 -12.92 23.66 -22.07
C GLN A 27 -11.72 22.76 -22.40
N GLN A 28 -10.57 22.99 -21.77
CA GLN A 28 -9.38 22.14 -21.95
C GLN A 28 -9.68 20.68 -21.54
N HIS A 29 -10.39 20.48 -20.44
CA HIS A 29 -10.80 19.15 -20.00
C HIS A 29 -11.73 18.47 -21.01
N ARG A 30 -12.75 19.19 -21.54
CA ARG A 30 -13.64 18.66 -22.59
C ARG A 30 -12.89 18.25 -23.86
N LEU A 31 -11.93 19.05 -24.30
CA LEU A 31 -11.10 18.74 -25.48
C LEU A 31 -10.22 17.51 -25.23
N ALA A 32 -9.62 17.40 -24.04
CA ALA A 32 -8.82 16.23 -23.67
C ALA A 32 -9.64 14.94 -23.62
N LEU A 33 -10.90 14.99 -23.17
CA LEU A 33 -11.82 13.83 -23.17
C LEU A 33 -12.19 13.38 -24.59
N ALA A 34 -12.54 14.31 -25.48
CA ALA A 34 -12.85 14.01 -26.87
C ALA A 34 -11.66 13.37 -27.63
N THR A 35 -10.44 13.68 -27.20
CA THR A 35 -9.21 13.09 -27.77
C THR A 35 -8.92 11.68 -27.20
N LYS A 36 -9.44 11.34 -26.01
CA LYS A 36 -9.24 10.04 -25.36
C LYS A 36 -10.17 8.95 -25.89
N GLU A 37 -11.42 9.28 -26.23
CA GLU A 37 -12.40 8.34 -26.78
C GLU A 37 -11.92 7.66 -28.07
N GLN A 38 -11.02 8.31 -28.82
CA GLN A 38 -10.45 7.76 -30.06
C GLN A 38 -9.21 6.87 -29.83
N LYS A 39 -8.64 6.84 -28.61
CA LYS A 39 -7.45 6.05 -28.26
C LYS A 39 -7.78 4.83 -27.38
N GLU A 40 -9.06 4.54 -27.16
CA GLU A 40 -9.54 3.50 -26.24
C GLU A 40 -10.15 2.28 -26.97
N SER A 41 -9.72 2.03 -28.21
CA SER A 41 -10.07 0.80 -28.94
C SER A 41 -9.05 -0.32 -28.76
N THR A 42 -8.02 -0.13 -27.95
CA THR A 42 -7.17 -1.25 -27.52
C THR A 42 -7.91 -2.01 -26.42
N PRO A 43 -8.16 -3.32 -26.55
CA PRO A 43 -8.66 -4.10 -25.44
C PRO A 43 -7.71 -3.85 -24.27
N ILE A 44 -8.27 -3.44 -23.15
CA ILE A 44 -7.65 -3.46 -21.83
C ILE A 44 -7.18 -4.90 -21.61
N ASP A 45 -5.97 -5.14 -22.08
CA ASP A 45 -5.32 -6.43 -22.05
C ASP A 45 -4.97 -6.66 -20.59
N SER A 46 -5.86 -7.36 -19.89
CA SER A 46 -5.63 -8.36 -18.83
C SER A 46 -4.58 -8.11 -17.72
N LEU A 47 -4.02 -6.90 -17.60
CA LEU A 47 -2.91 -6.54 -16.71
C LEU A 47 -3.32 -5.55 -15.63
N THR A 48 -4.62 -5.42 -15.32
CA THR A 48 -5.01 -4.88 -14.01
C THR A 48 -4.66 -5.94 -12.98
N SER A 49 -3.39 -5.96 -12.56
CA SER A 49 -2.88 -6.89 -11.56
C SER A 49 -3.70 -6.72 -10.28
N THR A 50 -4.59 -7.67 -10.01
CA THR A 50 -5.29 -7.83 -8.73
C THR A 50 -4.33 -8.47 -7.72
N ALA A 51 -3.12 -7.92 -7.59
CA ALA A 51 -2.19 -8.34 -6.57
C ALA A 51 -2.82 -8.06 -5.21
N MET A 52 -3.28 -9.13 -4.55
CA MET A 52 -3.73 -9.07 -3.17
C MET A 52 -2.49 -8.80 -2.32
N LEU A 53 -2.34 -7.56 -1.87
CA LEU A 53 -1.31 -7.20 -0.90
C LEU A 53 -1.72 -7.78 0.46
N HIS A 54 -0.80 -8.52 1.07
CA HIS A 54 -0.96 -9.06 2.42
C HIS A 54 -0.07 -8.20 3.34
N PRO A 55 -0.58 -7.07 3.86
CA PRO A 55 0.22 -6.20 4.72
C PRO A 55 0.55 -6.92 6.01
N ILE A 56 1.74 -6.60 6.56
CA ILE A 56 2.14 -7.07 7.88
C ILE A 56 1.47 -6.19 8.93
N LEU A 57 0.85 -6.79 9.94
CA LEU A 57 0.23 -6.15 11.09
C LEU A 57 1.05 -6.39 12.36
N GLU A 58 0.89 -5.56 13.39
CA GLU A 58 1.60 -5.75 14.68
C GLU A 58 1.26 -7.06 15.39
N ASP A 59 0.11 -7.67 15.09
CA ASP A 59 -0.33 -8.96 15.66
C ASP A 59 0.12 -10.18 14.84
N ASP A 60 0.76 -9.97 13.69
CA ASP A 60 1.32 -11.06 12.90
C ASP A 60 2.53 -11.70 13.58
N GLU A 61 2.74 -13.00 13.35
CA GLU A 61 3.93 -13.70 13.79
C GLU A 61 4.90 -13.90 12.61
N ILE A 62 6.02 -13.19 12.66
CA ILE A 62 7.14 -13.39 11.72
C ILE A 62 8.29 -14.05 12.47
N LYS A 63 8.89 -15.07 11.84
CA LYS A 63 10.06 -15.78 12.37
C LYS A 63 11.26 -15.63 11.44
N CYS A 64 12.45 -15.54 12.03
CA CYS A 64 13.68 -15.74 11.27
C CYS A 64 13.81 -17.24 10.88
N PRO A 65 14.67 -17.58 9.90
CA PRO A 65 14.89 -18.97 9.48
C PRO A 65 15.35 -19.92 10.59
N HIS A 66 15.82 -19.37 11.71
CA HIS A 66 16.27 -20.10 12.89
C HIS A 66 15.23 -20.07 14.03
N ASN A 67 13.96 -19.89 13.67
CA ASN A 67 12.80 -19.98 14.56
C ASN A 67 12.72 -18.91 15.67
N GLY A 68 13.50 -17.83 15.57
CA GLY A 68 13.37 -16.67 16.44
C GLY A 68 12.22 -15.77 16.00
N VAL A 69 11.43 -15.28 16.94
CA VAL A 69 10.26 -14.42 16.70
C VAL A 69 10.70 -12.97 16.56
N VAL A 70 10.26 -12.30 15.50
CA VAL A 70 10.49 -10.87 15.26
C VAL A 70 9.51 -10.07 16.11
N LYS A 71 10.01 -9.09 16.87
CA LYS A 71 9.18 -8.14 17.61
C LYS A 71 8.67 -7.05 16.68
N LEU A 72 7.48 -7.26 16.14
CA LEU A 72 6.80 -6.28 15.30
C LEU A 72 6.31 -5.10 16.13
N LYS A 73 6.64 -3.88 15.67
CA LYS A 73 6.19 -2.64 16.30
C LYS A 73 6.19 -1.52 15.28
N SER A 74 5.00 -1.01 14.98
CA SER A 74 4.81 0.11 14.06
C SER A 74 5.20 1.43 14.71
N ASN A 75 5.99 2.23 13.99
CA ASN A 75 6.30 3.60 14.34
C ASN A 75 5.70 4.55 13.31
N LYS A 76 6.16 4.44 12.06
CA LYS A 76 5.65 5.18 10.91
C LYS A 76 4.34 4.59 10.37
N GLY A 77 4.13 3.29 10.56
CA GLY A 77 2.92 2.58 10.16
C GLY A 77 1.67 2.84 11.00
N LYS A 78 1.79 3.45 12.19
CA LYS A 78 0.67 3.69 13.13
C LYS A 78 -0.60 4.29 12.52
N PRO A 79 -0.55 5.26 11.59
CA PRO A 79 -1.75 5.85 10.99
C PRO A 79 -2.49 4.89 10.05
N PHE A 80 -1.81 3.87 9.53
CA PHE A 80 -2.37 2.87 8.64
C PHE A 80 -2.79 1.68 9.49
N THR A 81 -4.10 1.41 9.55
CA THR A 81 -4.63 0.33 10.37
C THR A 81 -5.56 -0.58 9.57
N SER A 82 -5.57 -1.86 9.93
CA SER A 82 -6.56 -2.83 9.46
C SER A 82 -7.27 -3.41 10.68
N LYS A 83 -8.60 -3.28 10.74
CA LYS A 83 -9.40 -3.70 11.91
C LYS A 83 -8.90 -3.10 13.25
N GLY A 84 -8.29 -1.92 13.21
CA GLY A 84 -7.74 -1.24 14.38
C GLY A 84 -6.32 -1.66 14.77
N ILE A 85 -5.70 -2.61 14.06
CA ILE A 85 -4.31 -3.02 14.28
C ILE A 85 -3.39 -2.24 13.33
N PRO A 86 -2.32 -1.61 13.83
CA PRO A 86 -1.35 -0.91 12.99
C PRO A 86 -0.64 -1.82 11.99
N LEU A 87 -0.43 -1.30 10.78
CA LEU A 87 0.42 -1.92 9.77
C LEU A 87 1.89 -1.68 10.12
N VAL A 88 2.74 -2.68 9.89
CA VAL A 88 4.19 -2.58 10.01
C VAL A 88 4.76 -2.22 8.65
N LEU A 89 5.35 -1.03 8.53
CA LEU A 89 6.04 -0.63 7.31
C LEU A 89 7.44 -1.26 7.25
N GLU A 90 8.07 -1.26 6.07
CA GLU A 90 9.46 -1.71 5.92
C GLU A 90 10.39 -0.98 6.89
N SER A 91 10.25 0.34 7.02
CA SER A 91 11.02 1.15 7.97
C SER A 91 10.79 0.80 9.44
N ASP A 92 9.64 0.21 9.76
CA ASP A 92 9.31 -0.28 11.11
C ASP A 92 9.90 -1.68 11.33
N LEU A 93 9.93 -2.50 10.28
CA LEU A 93 10.48 -3.86 10.30
C LEU A 93 12.01 -3.85 10.36
N LEU A 94 12.68 -2.94 9.64
CA LEU A 94 14.13 -2.79 9.68
C LEU A 94 14.61 -2.52 11.10
N HIS A 95 15.65 -3.25 11.52
CA HIS A 95 16.19 -3.23 12.89
C HIS A 95 15.24 -3.74 13.99
N SER A 96 14.08 -4.32 13.63
CA SER A 96 13.22 -5.00 14.60
C SER A 96 13.98 -6.13 15.28
N SER A 97 13.88 -6.20 16.61
CA SER A 97 14.60 -7.20 17.41
C SER A 97 14.03 -8.61 17.21
N ILE A 98 14.89 -9.62 17.27
CA ILE A 98 14.52 -11.03 17.17
C ILE A 98 14.77 -11.70 18.53
N ILE A 99 13.81 -12.48 19.01
CA ILE A 99 13.91 -13.22 20.29
C ILE A 99 13.79 -14.73 20.07
N GLY A 100 14.46 -15.53 20.90
CA GLY A 100 14.33 -16.99 20.85
C GLY A 100 14.95 -17.64 19.60
N CYS A 101 15.87 -16.95 18.92
CA CYS A 101 16.60 -17.52 17.79
C CYS A 101 17.54 -18.65 18.22
N THR A 102 17.45 -19.82 17.59
CA THR A 102 18.25 -21.00 17.91
C THR A 102 19.42 -21.22 16.95
N ASN A 103 19.83 -20.18 16.23
CA ASN A 103 20.93 -20.28 15.28
C ASN A 103 22.22 -20.68 15.99
N ASN A 104 22.97 -21.58 15.38
CA ASN A 104 24.27 -22.02 15.85
C ASN A 104 25.18 -22.31 14.66
N ILE A 105 26.47 -21.99 14.81
CA ILE A 105 27.50 -22.29 13.82
C ILE A 105 28.54 -23.15 14.51
N ALA A 106 28.72 -24.39 14.03
CA ALA A 106 29.64 -25.37 14.60
C ALA A 106 29.48 -25.56 16.14
N GLY A 107 28.23 -25.55 16.62
CA GLY A 107 27.93 -25.68 18.05
C GLY A 107 28.08 -24.40 18.88
N VAL A 108 28.49 -23.29 18.27
CA VAL A 108 28.54 -21.97 18.93
C VAL A 108 27.23 -21.23 18.67
N PRO A 109 26.49 -20.80 19.72
CA PRO A 109 25.28 -20.00 19.55
C PRO A 109 25.55 -18.68 18.85
N THR A 110 24.85 -18.42 17.74
CA THR A 110 25.01 -17.22 16.91
C THR A 110 23.65 -16.63 16.52
N PRO A 111 22.83 -16.22 17.52
CA PRO A 111 21.45 -15.82 17.29
C PRO A 111 21.35 -14.59 16.39
N CYS A 112 20.33 -14.57 15.53
CA CYS A 112 19.90 -13.36 14.84
C CYS A 112 19.46 -12.33 15.89
N ALA A 113 20.05 -11.14 15.87
CA ALA A 113 19.72 -10.08 16.82
C ALA A 113 18.58 -9.18 16.33
N SER A 114 18.59 -8.84 15.04
CA SER A 114 17.60 -7.96 14.42
C SER A 114 17.45 -8.25 12.93
N ILE A 115 16.36 -7.75 12.35
CA ILE A 115 16.19 -7.68 10.89
C ILE A 115 17.17 -6.66 10.31
N GLN A 116 17.80 -6.99 9.18
CA GLN A 116 18.75 -6.16 8.45
C GLN A 116 18.21 -5.81 7.07
#